data_AF-A0A975MU68-F1
#
_entry.id   AF-A0A975MU68-F1
#
_cell.length_a   1.000
_cell.length_b   1.000
_cell.length_c   1.000
_cell.angle_alpha   90.00
_cell.angle_beta   90.00
_cell.angle_gamma   90.00
#
_symmetry.space_group_name_H-M   'P 1'
#
loop_
_entity.id
_entity.type
_entity.pdbx_description
1 polymer ?
#
loop_
_entity_poly.entity_id
_entity_poly.type
_entity_poly.pdbx_seq_one_letter_code
_entity_poly.pdbx_strand_id
1 'polypeptide(L)'
;MHARRRHRHVFAIVTGIAALIALTLSTAEATPRAAHPYHTTADSAIDQRYSAEPALRQLLGPATAAEQTDGTIHYRTYQYGNLYYTPATGVHEVHGSILTAYYREGHYQKFGVPTTDEQPCADPAGRHNIFQLTAATGATTTSGFYWREDLGAHSIVGAVFTKWAAAGYEWGLYGYPTSDTYSTATGATFNHFLGNDKAGASIYVTALAGANGVKGRIRDRWISLGGEYSYLGYPESDEFTVTGGKRSNFHGGYITWMAQTGQTAVYRYY
;
A
#
# COMPACT_ATOMS: atom_id res chain seq x y z
N MET A 1 16.60 -1.47 101.19
CA MET A 1 17.30 -1.02 99.97
C MET A 1 17.12 0.50 99.86
N HIS A 2 17.86 1.33 100.61
CA HIS A 2 19.18 1.93 100.30
C HIS A 2 19.28 2.51 98.87
N ALA A 3 19.70 3.75 98.60
CA ALA A 3 20.04 4.95 99.39
C ALA A 3 20.51 6.06 98.40
N ARG A 4 20.19 7.35 98.71
CA ARG A 4 21.05 8.58 98.55
C ARG A 4 21.49 8.98 97.11
N ARG A 5 21.93 10.19 96.73
CA ARG A 5 22.09 11.59 97.23
C ARG A 5 22.57 12.40 95.99
N ARG A 6 22.06 13.61 95.73
CA ARG A 6 22.71 14.96 95.73
C ARG A 6 23.79 15.33 94.67
N HIS A 7 23.77 16.65 94.39
CA HIS A 7 24.77 17.58 93.80
C HIS A 7 24.56 17.93 92.30
N ARG A 8 24.24 19.17 91.89
CA ARG A 8 24.82 20.55 92.00
C ARG A 8 26.05 20.80 91.10
N HIS A 9 26.00 21.97 90.42
CA HIS A 9 27.07 22.76 89.76
C HIS A 9 27.45 22.34 88.32
N VAL A 10 27.87 23.19 87.35
CA VAL A 10 28.12 24.64 87.17
C VAL A 10 28.36 24.91 85.66
N PHE A 11 28.19 26.17 85.22
CA PHE A 11 28.63 26.88 84.00
C PHE A 11 29.55 26.20 82.95
N ALA A 12 29.33 26.51 81.66
CA ALA A 12 30.34 27.16 80.80
C ALA A 12 29.72 27.71 79.50
N ILE A 13 30.09 28.95 79.17
CA ILE A 13 29.82 29.68 77.92
C ILE A 13 30.86 29.25 76.88
N VAL A 14 30.45 28.98 75.64
CA VAL A 14 31.34 29.00 74.48
C VAL A 14 30.71 29.85 73.37
N THR A 15 31.40 30.95 73.10
CA THR A 15 31.28 31.87 71.97
C THR A 15 31.44 31.16 70.62
N GLY A 16 30.53 31.42 69.69
CA GLY A 16 30.65 31.03 68.29
C GLY A 16 29.89 31.99 67.39
N ILE A 17 30.62 32.91 66.76
CA ILE A 17 30.15 33.86 65.76
C ILE A 17 29.77 33.08 64.50
N ALA A 18 28.52 33.20 64.03
CA ALA A 18 28.12 32.78 62.70
C ALA A 18 27.58 33.99 61.93
N ALA A 19 28.38 34.49 60.99
CA ALA A 19 27.98 35.52 60.05
C ALA A 19 26.98 34.92 59.05
N LEU A 20 25.75 35.43 59.03
CA LEU A 20 24.74 35.06 58.04
C LEU A 20 24.88 36.00 56.83
N ILE A 21 25.46 35.50 55.75
CA ILE A 21 25.49 36.19 54.46
C ILE A 21 24.08 36.13 53.87
N ALA A 22 23.42 37.29 53.75
CA ALA A 22 22.18 37.41 53.01
C ALA A 22 22.51 37.42 51.51
N LEU A 23 22.29 36.29 50.84
CA LEU A 23 22.34 36.20 49.39
C LEU A 23 21.00 36.73 48.82
N THR A 24 21.03 37.92 48.24
CA THR A 24 19.91 38.43 47.45
C THR A 24 19.78 37.59 46.18
N LEU A 25 18.76 36.74 46.08
CA LEU A 25 18.39 36.13 44.80
C LEU A 25 17.83 37.24 43.90
N SER A 26 18.65 37.65 42.92
CA SER A 26 18.15 38.40 41.77
C SER A 26 17.25 37.47 40.96
N THR A 27 15.96 37.80 40.88
CA THR A 27 15.05 37.19 39.92
C THR A 27 15.49 37.65 38.52
N ALA A 28 16.30 36.83 37.86
CA ALA A 28 16.48 36.95 36.42
C ALA A 28 15.11 36.68 35.78
N GLU A 29 14.50 37.72 35.21
CA GLU A 29 13.41 37.55 34.27
C GLU A 29 13.92 36.63 33.16
N ALA A 30 13.35 35.43 33.08
CA ALA A 30 13.63 34.51 32.00
C ALA A 30 13.18 35.20 30.71
N THR A 31 14.14 35.68 29.93
CA THR A 31 13.93 36.00 28.52
C THR A 31 13.18 34.83 27.91
N PRO A 32 12.03 35.05 27.24
CA PRO A 32 11.34 33.95 26.57
C PRO A 32 12.34 33.29 25.63
N ARG A 33 12.68 32.03 25.92
CA ARG A 33 13.48 31.19 25.04
C ARG A 33 12.78 31.24 23.69
N ALA A 34 13.45 31.82 22.69
CA ALA A 34 12.98 31.79 21.32
C ALA A 34 12.49 30.37 21.02
N ALA A 35 11.27 30.26 20.50
CA ALA A 35 10.78 28.99 19.96
C ALA A 35 11.89 28.42 19.09
N HIS A 36 12.31 27.17 19.36
CA HIS A 36 13.27 26.53 18.47
C HIS A 36 12.67 26.61 17.08
N PRO A 37 13.40 27.16 16.09
CA PRO A 37 12.89 27.16 14.74
C PRO A 37 12.65 25.69 14.39
N TYR A 38 11.43 25.37 13.96
CA TYR A 38 11.20 24.17 13.16
C TYR A 38 12.35 24.12 12.15
N HIS A 39 13.13 23.03 12.16
CA HIS A 39 14.32 22.87 11.35
C HIS A 39 14.12 23.51 9.97
N THR A 40 15.04 24.40 9.60
CA THR A 40 15.10 25.05 8.30
C THR A 40 14.90 24.02 7.19
N THR A 41 13.83 24.22 6.43
CA THR A 41 13.15 23.27 5.54
C THR A 41 13.88 23.06 4.21
N ALA A 42 15.07 22.45 4.23
CA ALA A 42 15.80 22.01 3.03
C ALA A 42 16.62 20.71 3.20
N ASP A 43 16.43 19.95 4.28
CA ASP A 43 17.38 18.88 4.65
C ASP A 43 16.99 17.47 4.18
N SER A 44 15.70 17.15 4.03
CA SER A 44 15.27 15.81 3.56
C SER A 44 15.09 15.74 2.05
N ALA A 45 15.18 14.53 1.48
CA ALA A 45 14.88 14.31 0.06
C ALA A 45 13.44 14.78 -0.30
N ILE A 46 12.49 14.59 0.62
CA ILE A 46 11.10 15.06 0.46
C ILE A 46 11.05 16.59 0.40
N ASP A 47 11.73 17.29 1.31
CA ASP A 47 11.79 18.76 1.32
C ASP A 47 12.46 19.32 0.06
N GLN A 48 13.55 18.69 -0.38
CA GLN A 48 14.25 19.06 -1.60
C GLN A 48 13.35 18.94 -2.83
N ARG A 49 12.65 17.81 -3.01
CA ARG A 49 11.75 17.62 -4.14
C ARG A 49 10.55 18.57 -4.10
N TYR A 50 9.88 18.64 -2.95
CA TYR A 50 8.70 19.48 -2.78
C TYR A 50 9.01 20.96 -3.00
N SER A 51 10.17 21.46 -2.56
CA SER A 51 10.60 22.85 -2.79
C SER A 51 11.09 23.13 -4.22
N ALA A 52 11.65 22.13 -4.91
CA ALA A 52 12.13 22.27 -6.28
C ALA A 52 11.00 22.26 -7.33
N GLU A 53 9.85 21.62 -7.07
CA GLU A 53 8.80 21.39 -8.07
C GLU A 53 7.51 22.19 -7.78
N PRO A 54 7.28 23.37 -8.41
CA PRO A 54 6.06 24.14 -8.20
C PRO A 54 4.76 23.38 -8.52
N ALA A 55 4.78 22.57 -9.58
CA ALA A 55 3.63 21.76 -9.98
C ALA A 55 3.26 20.71 -8.91
N LEU A 56 4.26 20.09 -8.27
CA LEU A 56 4.05 19.14 -7.18
C LEU A 56 3.42 19.83 -5.95
N ARG A 57 3.86 21.05 -5.62
CA ARG A 57 3.24 21.83 -4.54
C ARG A 57 1.80 22.20 -4.83
N GLN A 58 1.50 22.56 -6.07
CA GLN A 58 0.15 22.84 -6.50
C GLN A 58 -0.73 21.58 -6.45
N LEU A 59 -0.18 20.42 -6.81
CA LEU A 59 -0.87 19.14 -6.77
C LEU A 59 -1.21 18.70 -5.35
N LEU A 60 -0.22 18.70 -4.44
CA LEU A 60 -0.35 18.12 -3.11
C LEU A 60 -0.88 19.10 -2.06
N GLY A 61 -0.73 20.41 -2.28
CA GLY A 61 -1.03 21.43 -1.28
C GLY A 61 -0.04 21.42 -0.11
N PRO A 62 -0.27 22.22 0.95
CA PRO A 62 0.63 22.32 2.10
C PRO A 62 0.74 21.00 2.88
N ALA A 63 1.87 20.81 3.54
CA ALA A 63 2.07 19.71 4.47
C ALA A 63 1.09 19.81 5.65
N THR A 64 0.47 18.70 6.03
CA THR A 64 -0.47 18.61 7.17
C THR A 64 0.15 17.93 8.39
N ALA A 65 1.30 17.29 8.21
CA ALA A 65 2.09 16.66 9.27
C ALA A 65 3.60 16.85 9.03
N ALA A 66 4.39 16.66 10.08
CA ALA A 66 5.84 16.54 9.94
C ALA A 66 6.20 15.25 9.19
N GLU A 67 7.43 15.19 8.66
CA GLU A 67 7.95 13.94 8.09
C GLU A 67 8.02 12.84 9.15
N GLN A 68 7.62 11.64 8.76
CA GLN A 68 7.64 10.45 9.58
C GLN A 68 8.61 9.43 8.99
N THR A 69 9.20 8.60 9.85
CA THR A 69 10.17 7.57 9.45
C THR A 69 9.78 6.23 10.07
N ASP A 70 9.82 5.17 9.26
CA ASP A 70 9.62 3.78 9.64
C ASP A 70 10.69 2.92 8.95
N GLY A 71 11.75 2.57 9.69
CA GLY A 71 12.93 1.93 9.12
C GLY A 71 13.60 2.80 8.04
N THR A 72 13.62 2.32 6.80
CA THR A 72 14.16 3.04 5.64
C THR A 72 13.13 3.88 4.89
N ILE A 73 11.86 3.82 5.31
CA ILE A 73 10.76 4.54 4.68
C ILE A 73 10.61 5.89 5.37
N HIS A 74 10.67 6.95 4.59
CA HIS A 74 10.30 8.30 5.00
C HIS A 74 9.02 8.68 4.28
N TYR A 75 8.09 9.34 4.96
CA TYR A 75 6.89 9.85 4.31
C TYR A 75 6.38 11.11 4.96
N ARG A 76 5.64 11.91 4.19
CA ARG A 76 4.95 13.10 4.70
C ARG A 76 3.58 13.22 4.06
N THR A 77 2.60 13.55 4.90
CA THR A 77 1.22 13.79 4.48
C THR A 77 1.04 15.27 4.12
N TYR A 78 0.43 15.51 2.96
CA TYR A 78 0.02 16.82 2.47
C TYR A 78 -1.49 16.89 2.36
N GLN A 79 -2.04 18.06 2.04
CA GLN A 79 -3.47 18.28 1.99
C GLN A 79 -4.20 17.34 1.01
N TYR A 80 -3.59 17.02 -0.13
CA TYR A 80 -4.20 16.24 -1.22
C TYR A 80 -3.47 14.95 -1.58
N GLY A 81 -2.37 14.64 -0.90
CA GLY A 81 -1.62 13.42 -1.16
C GLY A 81 -0.45 13.21 -0.21
N ASN A 82 0.37 12.21 -0.50
CA ASN A 82 1.54 11.86 0.29
C ASN A 82 2.79 11.83 -0.58
N LEU A 83 3.94 12.21 0.01
CA LEU A 83 5.25 11.87 -0.53
C LEU A 83 5.86 10.74 0.29
N TYR A 84 6.40 9.74 -0.40
CA TYR A 84 7.19 8.64 0.16
C TYR A 84 8.61 8.71 -0.37
N TYR A 85 9.58 8.32 0.45
CA TYR A 85 10.97 8.21 0.08
C TYR A 85 11.59 6.95 0.65
N THR A 86 12.38 6.27 -0.17
CA THR A 86 13.43 5.35 0.29
C THR A 86 14.69 5.59 -0.55
N PRO A 87 15.88 5.21 -0.07
CA PRO A 87 17.08 5.25 -0.89
C PRO A 87 16.99 4.42 -2.18
N ALA A 88 16.15 3.38 -2.22
CA ALA A 88 16.01 2.50 -3.36
C ALA A 88 15.07 3.04 -4.44
N THR A 89 14.01 3.75 -4.04
CA THR A 89 12.97 4.24 -4.96
C THR A 89 13.12 5.72 -5.27
N GLY A 90 13.75 6.50 -4.39
CA GLY A 90 13.65 7.96 -4.45
C GLY A 90 12.31 8.45 -3.92
N VAL A 91 12.03 9.74 -4.13
CA VAL A 91 10.82 10.41 -3.63
C VAL A 91 9.70 10.24 -4.66
N HIS A 92 8.56 9.69 -4.26
CA HIS A 92 7.39 9.51 -5.11
C HIS A 92 6.10 9.95 -4.44
N GLU A 93 5.19 10.47 -5.25
CA GLU A 93 3.90 10.96 -4.79
C GLU A 93 2.77 9.94 -5.05
N VAL A 94 1.81 9.91 -4.13
CA VAL A 94 0.55 9.16 -4.27
C VAL A 94 -0.58 10.05 -3.79
N HIS A 95 -1.63 10.22 -4.59
CA HIS A 95 -2.71 11.13 -4.28
C HIS A 95 -4.10 10.59 -4.65
N GLY A 96 -5.14 11.36 -4.33
CA GLY A 96 -6.51 11.12 -4.78
C GLY A 96 -7.08 9.72 -4.49
N SER A 97 -7.74 9.14 -5.50
CA SER A 97 -8.43 7.84 -5.38
C SER A 97 -7.46 6.68 -5.21
N ILE A 98 -6.25 6.77 -5.80
CA ILE A 98 -5.21 5.75 -5.64
C ILE A 98 -4.72 5.75 -4.19
N LEU A 99 -4.43 6.93 -3.62
CA LEU A 99 -4.06 7.04 -2.20
C LEU A 99 -5.15 6.47 -1.29
N THR A 100 -6.41 6.78 -1.59
CA THR A 100 -7.56 6.27 -0.83
C THR A 100 -7.62 4.75 -0.84
N ALA A 101 -7.45 4.11 -2.01
CA ALA A 101 -7.42 2.66 -2.12
C ALA A 101 -6.19 2.03 -1.44
N TYR A 102 -5.02 2.65 -1.61
CA TYR A 102 -3.78 2.23 -0.97
C TYR A 102 -3.91 2.21 0.56
N TYR A 103 -4.49 3.24 1.17
CA TYR A 103 -4.77 3.27 2.61
C TYR A 103 -5.85 2.28 3.04
N ARG A 104 -6.94 2.15 2.26
CA ARG A 104 -8.02 1.17 2.53
C ARG A 104 -7.48 -0.24 2.70
N GLU A 105 -6.47 -0.60 1.92
CA GLU A 105 -5.95 -1.95 1.89
C GLU A 105 -4.73 -2.19 2.80
N GLY A 106 -4.23 -1.18 3.51
CA GLY A 106 -3.12 -1.33 4.45
C GLY A 106 -1.76 -0.84 3.94
N HIS A 107 -1.76 0.04 2.94
CA HIS A 107 -0.66 0.94 2.53
C HIS A 107 0.74 0.29 2.52
N TYR A 108 1.77 1.00 2.99
CA TYR A 108 3.16 0.57 2.78
C TYR A 108 3.52 -0.72 3.52
N GLN A 109 2.81 -1.06 4.60
CA GLN A 109 2.93 -2.33 5.29
C GLN A 109 2.52 -3.53 4.41
N LYS A 110 1.57 -3.36 3.47
CA LYS A 110 1.08 -4.44 2.59
C LYS A 110 1.69 -4.40 1.19
N PHE A 111 1.93 -3.21 0.63
CA PHE A 111 2.35 -3.07 -0.77
C PHE A 111 3.74 -2.45 -0.94
N GLY A 112 4.37 -2.04 0.16
CA GLY A 112 5.61 -1.28 0.13
C GLY A 112 5.38 0.13 -0.40
N VAL A 113 6.46 0.82 -0.78
CA VAL A 113 6.43 2.23 -1.20
C VAL A 113 6.21 2.35 -2.72
N PRO A 114 5.70 3.50 -3.20
CA PRO A 114 5.64 3.80 -4.62
C PRO A 114 7.03 3.82 -5.26
N THR A 115 7.12 3.30 -6.49
CA THR A 115 8.27 3.37 -7.40
C THR A 115 8.04 4.33 -8.56
N THR A 116 6.85 4.92 -8.65
CA THR A 116 6.46 5.94 -9.61
C THR A 116 5.61 6.98 -8.92
N ASP A 117 5.61 8.20 -9.44
CA ASP A 117 4.49 9.13 -9.22
C ASP A 117 3.22 8.61 -9.90
N GLU A 118 2.08 9.28 -9.68
CA GLU A 118 0.86 8.96 -10.42
C GLU A 118 1.06 9.30 -11.90
N GLN A 119 0.90 8.31 -12.77
CA GLN A 119 1.11 8.43 -14.21
C GLN A 119 -0.21 8.21 -14.98
N PRO A 120 -0.40 8.86 -16.14
CA PRO A 120 -1.47 8.47 -17.06
C PRO A 120 -1.26 7.03 -17.52
N CYS A 121 -2.37 6.29 -17.63
CA CYS A 121 -2.38 5.02 -18.35
C CYS A 121 -2.16 5.24 -19.86
N ALA A 122 -2.07 4.15 -20.63
CA ALA A 122 -1.98 4.24 -22.09
C ALA A 122 -3.24 4.86 -22.70
N ASP A 123 -4.40 4.64 -22.08
CA ASP A 123 -5.55 5.52 -22.31
C ASP A 123 -5.44 6.76 -21.40
N PRO A 124 -5.78 7.96 -21.90
CA PRO A 124 -5.67 9.18 -21.09
C PRO A 124 -6.70 9.25 -19.95
N ALA A 125 -7.65 8.31 -19.90
CA ALA A 125 -8.74 8.27 -18.93
C ALA A 125 -8.33 7.68 -17.58
N GLY A 126 -7.35 6.78 -17.56
CA GLY A 126 -6.87 6.17 -16.31
C GLY A 126 -5.58 6.77 -15.76
N ARG A 127 -5.34 6.44 -14.50
CA ARG A 127 -4.14 6.80 -13.74
C ARG A 127 -3.60 5.58 -13.02
N HIS A 128 -2.30 5.54 -12.75
CA HIS A 128 -1.71 4.46 -11.97
C HIS A 128 -0.47 4.88 -11.18
N ASN A 129 -0.21 4.16 -10.09
CA ASN A 129 1.08 4.11 -9.41
C ASN A 129 1.54 2.66 -9.34
N ILE A 130 2.85 2.45 -9.46
CA ILE A 130 3.49 1.16 -9.19
C ILE A 130 4.17 1.19 -7.82
N PHE A 131 4.10 0.08 -7.11
CA PHE A 131 4.61 -0.12 -5.75
C PHE A 131 5.46 -1.37 -5.67
N GLN A 132 6.37 -1.38 -4.70
CA GLN A 132 7.24 -2.51 -4.47
C GLN A 132 7.41 -2.79 -2.97
N LEU A 133 7.07 -4.02 -2.55
CA LEU A 133 7.36 -4.55 -1.22
C LEU A 133 8.51 -5.55 -1.29
N THR A 134 9.53 -5.36 -0.46
CA THR A 134 10.61 -6.33 -0.27
C THR A 134 10.43 -7.01 1.09
N ALA A 135 10.22 -8.33 1.08
CA ALA A 135 10.13 -9.14 2.30
C ALA A 135 11.50 -9.29 2.98
N ALA A 136 11.51 -9.69 4.26
CA ALA A 136 12.74 -9.94 5.01
C ALA A 136 13.65 -11.01 4.38
N THR A 137 13.08 -11.91 3.57
CA THR A 137 13.82 -12.92 2.80
C THR A 137 14.52 -12.35 1.56
N GLY A 138 14.33 -11.07 1.25
CA GLY A 138 14.79 -10.41 0.03
C GLY A 138 13.86 -10.60 -1.17
N ALA A 139 12.78 -11.37 -1.04
CA ALA A 139 11.80 -11.53 -2.11
C ALA A 139 10.99 -10.25 -2.32
N THR A 140 10.87 -9.84 -3.58
CA THR A 140 10.17 -8.62 -3.97
C THR A 140 8.80 -8.94 -4.58
N THR A 141 7.77 -8.21 -4.15
CA THR A 141 6.43 -8.23 -4.75
C THR A 141 6.12 -6.87 -5.36
N THR A 142 5.89 -6.84 -6.66
CA THR A 142 5.39 -5.65 -7.36
C THR A 142 3.87 -5.60 -7.28
N SER A 143 3.34 -4.41 -7.04
CA SER A 143 1.90 -4.13 -7.08
C SER A 143 1.64 -2.90 -7.92
N GLY A 144 0.48 -2.83 -8.57
CA GLY A 144 0.00 -1.62 -9.23
C GLY A 144 -1.35 -1.23 -8.67
N PHE A 145 -1.58 0.07 -8.46
CA PHE A 145 -2.91 0.61 -8.24
C PHE A 145 -3.33 1.38 -9.47
N TYR A 146 -4.46 1.00 -10.06
CA TYR A 146 -4.99 1.62 -11.28
C TYR A 146 -6.35 2.20 -10.99
N TRP A 147 -6.57 3.44 -11.44
CA TRP A 147 -7.81 4.17 -11.29
C TRP A 147 -8.38 4.55 -12.66
N ARG A 148 -9.71 4.47 -12.78
CA ARG A 148 -10.50 5.08 -13.85
C ARG A 148 -11.80 5.59 -13.28
N GLU A 149 -12.33 6.70 -13.80
CA GLU A 149 -13.50 7.40 -13.23
C GLU A 149 -14.72 6.48 -13.02
N ASP A 150 -15.04 5.63 -13.99
CA ASP A 150 -16.19 4.72 -13.97
C ASP A 150 -15.92 3.38 -13.25
N LEU A 151 -14.66 3.08 -12.90
CA LEU A 151 -14.27 1.82 -12.27
C LEU A 151 -13.77 1.98 -10.82
N GLY A 152 -13.31 3.17 -10.44
CA GLY A 152 -12.62 3.38 -9.17
C GLY A 152 -11.16 2.91 -9.20
N ALA A 153 -10.52 2.89 -8.03
CA ALA A 153 -9.12 2.54 -7.85
C ALA A 153 -8.96 1.13 -7.26
N HIS A 154 -8.17 0.31 -7.94
CA HIS A 154 -7.98 -1.11 -7.61
C HIS A 154 -6.51 -1.54 -7.61
N SER A 155 -6.16 -2.41 -6.66
CA SER A 155 -4.84 -3.04 -6.61
C SER A 155 -4.74 -4.29 -7.48
N ILE A 156 -3.58 -4.49 -8.09
CA ILE A 156 -3.17 -5.74 -8.71
C ILE A 156 -1.80 -6.12 -8.14
N VAL A 157 -1.68 -7.31 -7.55
CA VAL A 157 -0.50 -7.70 -6.74
C VAL A 157 0.19 -8.96 -7.29
N GLY A 158 1.52 -8.95 -7.27
CA GLY A 158 2.35 -10.14 -7.44
C GLY A 158 2.13 -10.85 -8.78
N ALA A 159 1.95 -12.17 -8.75
CA ALA A 159 1.83 -12.98 -9.97
C ALA A 159 0.59 -12.62 -10.82
N VAL A 160 -0.47 -12.06 -10.23
CA VAL A 160 -1.60 -11.52 -11.01
C VAL A 160 -1.13 -10.31 -11.82
N PHE A 161 -0.41 -9.39 -11.17
CA PHE A 161 0.17 -8.21 -11.83
C PHE A 161 1.14 -8.63 -12.94
N THR A 162 2.04 -9.58 -12.68
CA THR A 162 2.99 -10.09 -13.67
C THR A 162 2.29 -10.63 -14.91
N LYS A 163 1.23 -11.44 -14.75
CA LYS A 163 0.48 -11.97 -15.91
C LYS A 163 -0.27 -10.88 -16.65
N TRP A 164 -0.92 -9.97 -15.92
CA TRP A 164 -1.68 -8.88 -16.50
C TRP A 164 -0.78 -7.91 -17.29
N ALA A 165 0.38 -7.57 -16.73
CA ALA A 165 1.43 -6.81 -17.39
C ALA A 165 1.90 -7.47 -18.69
N ALA A 166 2.19 -8.78 -18.65
CA ALA A 166 2.58 -9.55 -19.83
C ALA A 166 1.48 -9.61 -20.90
N ALA A 167 0.22 -9.42 -20.51
CA ALA A 167 -0.94 -9.37 -21.41
C ALA A 167 -1.26 -7.96 -21.93
N GLY A 168 -0.42 -6.96 -21.63
CA GLY A 168 -0.56 -5.59 -22.13
C GLY A 168 -1.22 -4.60 -21.17
N TYR A 169 -1.24 -4.89 -19.87
CA TYR A 169 -1.85 -4.04 -18.83
C TYR A 169 -3.32 -3.69 -19.14
N GLU A 170 -3.73 -2.45 -18.87
CA GLU A 170 -5.10 -1.95 -19.00
C GLU A 170 -5.56 -1.79 -20.45
N TRP A 171 -4.63 -1.68 -21.39
CA TRP A 171 -4.89 -1.70 -22.83
C TRP A 171 -4.98 -3.12 -23.39
N GLY A 172 -4.45 -4.08 -22.62
CA GLY A 172 -4.25 -5.46 -23.02
C GLY A 172 -5.50 -6.32 -22.98
N LEU A 173 -5.27 -7.63 -23.08
CA LEU A 173 -6.32 -8.65 -23.21
C LEU A 173 -7.40 -8.58 -22.12
N TYR A 174 -6.99 -8.27 -20.89
CA TYR A 174 -7.87 -8.29 -19.73
C TYR A 174 -8.47 -6.92 -19.40
N GLY A 175 -7.95 -5.82 -19.93
CA GLY A 175 -8.43 -4.48 -19.64
C GLY A 175 -8.14 -4.01 -18.20
N TYR A 176 -8.83 -2.95 -17.77
CA TYR A 176 -8.72 -2.39 -16.42
C TYR A 176 -9.18 -3.37 -15.32
N PRO A 177 -8.57 -3.33 -14.13
CA PRO A 177 -9.10 -4.03 -12.97
C PRO A 177 -10.49 -3.49 -12.58
N THR A 178 -11.32 -4.37 -12.05
CA THR A 178 -12.66 -4.08 -11.49
C THR A 178 -12.80 -4.59 -10.05
N SER A 179 -11.71 -5.11 -9.50
CA SER A 179 -11.59 -5.56 -8.13
C SER A 179 -10.16 -5.39 -7.67
N ASP A 180 -9.97 -5.29 -6.35
CA ASP A 180 -8.66 -5.45 -5.72
C ASP A 180 -8.19 -6.92 -5.85
N THR A 181 -6.90 -7.18 -5.55
CA THR A 181 -6.41 -8.57 -5.48
C THR A 181 -6.92 -9.24 -4.21
N TYR A 182 -7.73 -10.29 -4.37
CA TYR A 182 -8.22 -11.10 -3.27
C TYR A 182 -7.49 -12.43 -3.16
N SER A 183 -7.52 -13.02 -1.96
CA SER A 183 -7.07 -14.38 -1.70
C SER A 183 -8.26 -15.27 -1.34
N THR A 184 -8.29 -16.49 -1.85
CA THR A 184 -9.27 -17.51 -1.47
C THR A 184 -8.79 -18.28 -0.24
N ALA A 185 -9.69 -19.03 0.41
CA ALA A 185 -9.35 -19.91 1.53
C ALA A 185 -8.34 -21.01 1.17
N THR A 186 -8.24 -21.38 -0.12
CA THR A 186 -7.28 -22.36 -0.65
C THR A 186 -5.92 -21.75 -1.02
N GLY A 187 -5.75 -20.44 -0.81
CA GLY A 187 -4.51 -19.71 -1.10
C GLY A 187 -4.35 -19.27 -2.55
N ALA A 188 -5.38 -19.39 -3.39
CA ALA A 188 -5.37 -18.80 -4.72
C ALA A 188 -5.51 -17.28 -4.62
N THR A 189 -4.85 -16.52 -5.49
CA THR A 189 -5.03 -15.07 -5.59
C THR A 189 -5.66 -14.69 -6.92
N PHE A 190 -6.48 -13.65 -6.94
CA PHE A 190 -7.15 -13.26 -8.19
C PHE A 190 -7.57 -11.79 -8.23
N ASN A 191 -7.77 -11.31 -9.45
CA ASN A 191 -8.50 -10.07 -9.76
C ASN A 191 -9.57 -10.35 -10.82
N HIS A 192 -10.63 -9.55 -10.78
CA HIS A 192 -11.56 -9.38 -11.88
C HIS A 192 -11.20 -8.13 -12.70
N PHE A 193 -11.43 -8.19 -14.00
CA PHE A 193 -11.12 -7.13 -14.94
C PHE A 193 -12.28 -6.89 -15.90
N LEU A 194 -12.29 -5.72 -16.53
CA LEU A 194 -13.31 -5.32 -17.48
C LEU A 194 -13.35 -6.21 -18.74
N GLY A 195 -12.20 -6.75 -19.17
CA GLY A 195 -12.00 -7.38 -20.47
C GLY A 195 -11.82 -6.33 -21.58
N ASN A 196 -10.96 -6.61 -22.55
CA ASN A 196 -10.77 -5.73 -23.72
C ASN A 196 -12.05 -5.59 -24.57
N ASP A 197 -12.91 -6.59 -24.54
CA ASP A 197 -14.23 -6.63 -25.18
C ASP A 197 -15.36 -6.18 -24.24
N LYS A 198 -15.03 -5.72 -23.02
CA LYS A 198 -15.97 -5.36 -21.95
C LYS A 198 -16.90 -6.49 -21.51
N ALA A 199 -16.57 -7.75 -21.86
CA ALA A 199 -17.34 -8.93 -21.47
C ALA A 199 -16.78 -9.60 -20.20
N GLY A 200 -15.95 -8.88 -19.44
CA GLY A 200 -15.35 -9.37 -18.21
C GLY A 200 -14.17 -10.31 -18.43
N ALA A 201 -13.23 -10.23 -17.50
CA ALA A 201 -12.05 -11.07 -17.43
C ALA A 201 -11.71 -11.38 -15.97
N SER A 202 -10.98 -12.46 -15.73
CA SER A 202 -10.42 -12.77 -14.42
C SER A 202 -9.11 -13.50 -14.57
N ILE A 203 -8.13 -13.15 -13.74
CA ILE A 203 -6.87 -13.86 -13.63
C ILE A 203 -6.83 -14.49 -12.25
N TYR A 204 -6.62 -15.81 -12.19
CA TYR A 204 -6.40 -16.55 -10.97
C TYR A 204 -4.98 -17.11 -10.97
N VAL A 205 -4.33 -17.06 -9.82
CA VAL A 205 -3.05 -17.71 -9.55
C VAL A 205 -3.29 -18.80 -8.53
N THR A 206 -2.94 -20.03 -8.89
CA THR A 206 -2.96 -21.17 -7.96
C THR A 206 -1.58 -21.80 -7.87
N ALA A 207 -1.30 -22.51 -6.77
CA ALA A 207 -0.05 -23.24 -6.63
C ALA A 207 0.11 -24.36 -7.68
N LEU A 208 -1.01 -24.93 -8.14
CA LEU A 208 -1.02 -26.04 -9.10
C LEU A 208 -0.80 -25.57 -10.54
N ALA A 209 -1.55 -24.56 -10.98
CA ALA A 209 -1.62 -24.17 -12.39
C ALA A 209 -0.91 -22.85 -12.71
N GLY A 210 -0.37 -22.16 -11.70
CA GLY A 210 0.16 -20.82 -11.87
C GLY A 210 -0.94 -19.82 -12.23
N ALA A 211 -0.56 -18.78 -12.97
CA ALA A 211 -1.43 -17.67 -13.34
C ALA A 211 -2.19 -17.97 -14.65
N ASN A 212 -3.52 -18.04 -14.61
CA ASN A 212 -4.39 -18.30 -15.77
C ASN A 212 -5.57 -17.34 -15.83
N GLY A 213 -5.88 -16.88 -17.04
CA GLY A 213 -6.88 -15.87 -17.33
C GLY A 213 -8.05 -16.44 -18.12
N VAL A 214 -9.26 -16.16 -17.66
CA VAL A 214 -10.51 -16.51 -18.33
C VAL A 214 -11.30 -15.24 -18.64
N LYS A 215 -11.89 -15.16 -19.83
CA LYS A 215 -12.61 -13.95 -20.28
C LYS A 215 -13.88 -14.25 -21.06
N GLY A 216 -14.66 -13.20 -21.29
CA GLY A 216 -15.86 -13.20 -22.12
C GLY A 216 -16.84 -14.31 -21.78
N ARG A 217 -17.48 -14.88 -22.81
CA ARG A 217 -18.55 -15.88 -22.61
C ARG A 217 -18.11 -17.14 -21.88
N ILE A 218 -16.85 -17.56 -22.02
CA ILE A 218 -16.32 -18.70 -21.26
C ILE A 218 -16.28 -18.37 -19.76
N ARG A 219 -15.76 -17.19 -19.40
CA ARG A 219 -15.79 -16.70 -18.02
C ARG A 219 -17.22 -16.57 -17.50
N ASP A 220 -18.11 -15.95 -18.26
CA ASP A 220 -19.51 -15.75 -17.82
C ASP A 220 -20.19 -17.09 -17.55
N ARG A 221 -19.95 -18.09 -18.42
CA ARG A 221 -20.46 -19.44 -18.21
C ARG A 221 -19.88 -20.06 -16.94
N TRP A 222 -18.57 -19.95 -16.73
CA TRP A 222 -17.92 -20.46 -15.52
C TRP A 222 -18.45 -19.80 -14.24
N ILE A 223 -18.58 -18.47 -14.21
CA ILE A 223 -19.15 -17.74 -13.09
C ILE A 223 -20.62 -18.17 -12.84
N SER A 224 -21.41 -18.37 -13.90
CA SER A 224 -22.80 -18.85 -13.77
C SER A 224 -22.94 -20.23 -13.11
N LEU A 225 -21.86 -21.03 -13.12
CA LEU A 225 -21.80 -22.34 -12.48
C LEU A 225 -21.33 -22.29 -11.02
N GLY A 226 -20.96 -21.09 -10.52
CA GLY A 226 -20.37 -20.89 -9.19
C GLY A 226 -18.86 -20.58 -9.21
N GLY A 227 -18.27 -20.32 -10.38
CA GLY A 227 -16.87 -19.92 -10.49
C GLY A 227 -15.92 -20.96 -9.89
N GLU A 228 -14.96 -20.50 -9.09
CA GLU A 228 -13.98 -21.35 -8.41
C GLU A 228 -14.60 -22.31 -7.40
N TYR A 229 -15.83 -22.06 -6.93
CA TYR A 229 -16.58 -22.95 -6.05
C TYR A 229 -17.40 -24.01 -6.80
N SER A 230 -17.46 -23.92 -8.13
CA SER A 230 -18.14 -24.90 -8.97
C SER A 230 -17.36 -26.21 -9.05
N TYR A 231 -18.00 -27.25 -9.60
CA TYR A 231 -17.35 -28.53 -9.91
C TYR A 231 -16.21 -28.41 -10.94
N LEU A 232 -16.08 -27.28 -11.64
CA LEU A 232 -14.94 -27.03 -12.54
C LEU A 232 -13.70 -26.53 -11.78
N GLY A 233 -13.87 -25.87 -10.63
CA GLY A 233 -12.77 -25.29 -9.87
C GLY A 233 -12.06 -24.14 -10.60
N TYR A 234 -10.77 -23.98 -10.30
CA TYR A 234 -9.93 -22.90 -10.83
C TYR A 234 -9.56 -23.08 -12.31
N PRO A 235 -9.31 -21.99 -13.05
CA PRO A 235 -8.73 -22.05 -14.39
C PRO A 235 -7.33 -22.67 -14.38
N GLU A 236 -7.07 -23.57 -15.33
CA GLU A 236 -5.77 -24.22 -15.57
C GLU A 236 -5.16 -23.86 -16.93
N SER A 237 -5.86 -23.06 -17.72
CA SER A 237 -5.31 -22.47 -18.94
C SER A 237 -5.90 -21.09 -19.20
N ASP A 238 -5.16 -20.29 -19.96
CA ASP A 238 -5.75 -19.18 -20.70
C ASP A 238 -6.78 -19.69 -21.73
N GLU A 239 -7.57 -18.77 -22.28
CA GLU A 239 -8.40 -19.07 -23.46
C GLU A 239 -7.51 -19.31 -24.69
N PHE A 240 -7.65 -20.49 -25.32
CA PHE A 240 -6.91 -20.84 -26.53
C PHE A 240 -7.86 -21.23 -27.68
N THR A 241 -7.34 -21.14 -28.91
CA THR A 241 -8.10 -21.45 -30.12
C THR A 241 -8.29 -22.95 -30.29
N VAL A 242 -9.51 -23.35 -30.63
CA VAL A 242 -9.87 -24.71 -31.05
C VAL A 242 -10.69 -24.64 -32.33
N THR A 243 -10.88 -25.77 -33.03
CA THR A 243 -11.73 -25.83 -34.22
C THR A 243 -13.13 -25.29 -33.90
N GLY A 244 -13.56 -24.24 -34.61
CA GLY A 244 -14.88 -23.64 -34.45
C GLY A 244 -14.99 -22.56 -33.35
N GLY A 245 -13.94 -22.32 -32.56
CA GLY A 245 -13.96 -21.24 -31.57
C GLY A 245 -12.83 -21.29 -30.54
N LYS A 246 -13.19 -21.26 -29.25
CA LYS A 246 -12.28 -21.06 -28.13
C LYS A 246 -12.52 -22.07 -27.02
N ARG A 247 -11.51 -22.29 -26.17
CA ARG A 247 -11.60 -23.18 -25.00
C ARG A 247 -10.75 -22.64 -23.86
N SER A 248 -11.22 -22.82 -22.63
CA SER A 248 -10.39 -22.74 -21.42
C SER A 248 -10.54 -24.03 -20.61
N ASN A 249 -9.44 -24.49 -20.03
CA ASN A 249 -9.40 -25.62 -19.12
C ASN A 249 -9.55 -25.14 -17.68
N PHE A 250 -10.19 -25.97 -16.89
CA PHE A 250 -10.38 -25.82 -15.45
C PHE A 250 -10.05 -27.15 -14.78
N HIS A 251 -9.81 -27.13 -13.48
CA HIS A 251 -9.41 -28.32 -12.73
C HIS A 251 -10.33 -29.54 -12.96
N GLY A 252 -11.64 -29.33 -12.95
CA GLY A 252 -12.65 -30.38 -13.12
C GLY A 252 -13.17 -30.56 -14.55
N GLY A 253 -12.60 -29.87 -15.55
CA GLY A 253 -13.10 -29.96 -16.92
C GLY A 253 -12.68 -28.84 -17.85
N TYR A 254 -13.50 -28.53 -18.84
CA TYR A 254 -13.26 -27.40 -19.75
C TYR A 254 -14.57 -26.81 -20.27
N ILE A 255 -14.50 -25.56 -20.69
CA ILE A 255 -15.59 -24.87 -21.36
C ILE A 255 -15.11 -24.51 -22.76
N THR A 256 -15.93 -24.80 -23.78
CA THR A 256 -15.73 -24.31 -25.14
C THR A 256 -16.71 -23.20 -25.45
N TRP A 257 -16.33 -22.32 -26.37
CA TRP A 257 -17.19 -21.32 -26.99
C TRP A 257 -17.12 -21.48 -28.51
N MET A 258 -18.28 -21.48 -29.18
CA MET A 258 -18.39 -21.59 -30.63
C MET A 258 -18.58 -20.21 -31.26
N ALA A 259 -17.71 -19.84 -32.20
CA ALA A 259 -17.73 -18.53 -32.82
C ALA A 259 -18.98 -18.27 -33.67
N GLN A 260 -19.48 -19.32 -34.35
CA GLN A 260 -20.63 -19.22 -35.25
C GLN A 260 -21.95 -18.95 -34.52
N THR A 261 -22.15 -19.58 -33.35
CA THR A 261 -23.42 -19.53 -32.61
C THR A 261 -23.34 -18.65 -31.36
N GLY A 262 -22.14 -18.32 -30.91
CA GLY A 262 -21.91 -17.62 -29.66
C GLY A 262 -22.12 -18.50 -28.42
N GLN A 263 -22.43 -19.79 -28.56
CA GLN A 263 -22.80 -20.67 -27.46
C GLN A 263 -21.58 -21.26 -26.74
N THR A 264 -21.76 -21.56 -25.46
CA THR A 264 -20.77 -22.27 -24.64
C THR A 264 -21.22 -23.68 -24.29
N ALA A 265 -20.30 -24.64 -24.30
CA ALA A 265 -20.54 -26.00 -23.82
C ALA A 265 -19.55 -26.36 -22.70
N VAL A 266 -20.01 -27.15 -21.73
CA VAL A 266 -19.24 -27.52 -20.53
C VAL A 266 -18.99 -29.02 -20.55
N TYR A 267 -17.74 -29.41 -20.33
CA TYR A 267 -17.29 -30.80 -20.32
C TYR A 267 -16.57 -31.07 -19.01
N ARG A 268 -16.84 -32.22 -18.38
CA ARG A 268 -16.21 -32.63 -17.11
C ARG A 268 -15.13 -33.67 -17.37
N TYR A 269 -14.09 -33.66 -16.55
CA TYR A 269 -13.20 -34.81 -16.43
C TYR A 269 -13.88 -35.89 -15.59
N TYR A 270 -13.61 -37.15 -15.94
CA TYR A 270 -14.14 -38.34 -15.26
C TYR A 270 -13.24 -38.76 -14.11
#